data_AF-A0A9P6FVI2-F1
#
_entry.id   AF-A0A9P6FVI2-F1
#
_cell.length_a   1.000
_cell.length_b   1.000
_cell.length_c   1.000
_cell.angle_alpha   90.00
_cell.angle_beta   90.00
_cell.angle_gamma   90.00
#
_symmetry.space_group_name_H-M   'P 1'
#
loop_
_entity.id
_entity.type
_entity.pdbx_description
1 polymer ?
#
loop_
_entity_poly.entity_id
_entity_poly.type
_entity_poly.pdbx_seq_one_letter_code
_entity_poly.pdbx_strand_id
1 'polypeptide(L)'
;MTSNIHTPARSRVGCITLFIGNVLFLVNRVQVTGFPQELIDPIRQCINSTVGPIQNELDDYGAYDFRFQGSLQTMLNQTKERAKSRKLTLELLKCMLRHGWTFIQATPTMGCNVVQLDTMFFEQSAQAFIQEKYLLKPDELFAIGFDNKDCVRVLEAPDAITTLVREAILEHWGGEAG
;
A
#
# COMPACT_ATOMS: atom_id res chain seq x y z
N MET A 1 48.46 7.85 10.44
CA MET A 1 47.10 8.05 10.99
C MET A 1 46.15 8.19 9.81
N THR A 2 45.56 7.09 9.36
CA THR A 2 44.57 7.08 8.27
C THR A 2 43.19 7.14 8.90
N SER A 3 42.54 8.30 8.79
CA SER A 3 41.14 8.47 9.19
C SER A 3 40.26 7.61 8.29
N ASN A 4 39.67 6.55 8.85
CA ASN A 4 38.60 5.80 8.22
C ASN A 4 37.41 6.74 8.04
N ILE A 5 37.23 7.25 6.82
CA ILE A 5 36.01 7.97 6.42
C ILE A 5 34.90 6.92 6.41
N HIS A 6 34.08 6.91 7.46
CA HIS A 6 32.88 6.10 7.54
C HIS A 6 31.88 6.68 6.55
N THR A 7 31.87 6.17 5.31
CA THR A 7 30.86 6.55 4.33
C THR A 7 29.51 6.05 4.87
N PRO A 8 28.54 6.92 5.17
CA PRO A 8 27.22 6.47 5.61
C PRO A 8 26.66 5.56 4.52
N ALA A 9 26.15 4.40 4.91
CA ALA A 9 25.50 3.48 4.00
C ALA A 9 24.41 4.24 3.24
N ARG A 10 24.49 4.25 1.91
CA ARG A 10 23.55 5.01 1.07
C ARG A 10 22.15 4.44 1.26
N SER A 11 21.23 5.26 1.75
CA SER A 11 19.80 4.98 1.69
C SER A 11 19.40 4.68 0.25
N ARG A 12 18.64 3.60 0.04
CA ARG A 12 18.03 3.28 -1.25
C ARG A 12 16.56 3.66 -1.21
N VAL A 13 16.06 4.22 -2.31
CA VAL A 13 14.66 4.61 -2.44
C VAL A 13 14.02 3.80 -3.56
N GLY A 14 12.84 3.26 -3.29
CA GLY A 14 12.00 2.58 -4.26
C GLY A 14 10.57 3.12 -4.19
N CYS A 15 9.80 2.92 -5.25
CA CYS A 15 8.40 3.31 -5.29
C CYS A 15 7.51 2.26 -5.91
N ILE A 16 6.31 2.14 -5.35
CA ILE A 16 5.23 1.30 -5.86
C ILE A 16 4.10 2.21 -6.31
N THR A 17 3.71 2.11 -7.57
CA THR A 17 2.59 2.87 -8.12
C THR A 17 1.43 1.95 -8.45
N LEU A 18 0.26 2.27 -7.90
CA LEU A 18 -0.99 1.56 -8.16
C LEU A 18 -1.75 2.26 -9.29
N PHE A 19 -1.98 1.55 -10.39
CA PHE A 19 -2.76 2.01 -11.54
C PHE A 19 -4.13 1.32 -11.52
N ILE A 20 -5.17 2.14 -11.40
CA ILE A 20 -6.56 1.68 -11.40
C ILE A 20 -7.19 1.99 -12.76
N GLY A 21 -7.34 0.95 -13.57
CA GLY A 21 -7.82 1.10 -14.93
C GLY A 21 -9.32 1.36 -15.03
N ASN A 22 -9.75 2.13 -16.04
CA ASN A 22 -11.16 2.35 -16.35
C ASN A 22 -11.74 1.32 -17.32
N VAL A 23 -13.06 1.21 -17.28
CA VAL A 23 -13.89 0.29 -18.10
C VAL A 23 -13.58 0.40 -19.59
N LEU A 24 -13.03 1.53 -20.03
CA LEU A 24 -12.84 1.82 -21.43
C LEU A 24 -11.48 1.33 -21.97
N PHE A 25 -10.34 1.52 -21.29
CA PHE A 25 -9.03 1.22 -21.92
C PHE A 25 -7.87 0.82 -21.00
N LEU A 26 -8.07 0.57 -19.70
CA LEU A 26 -6.94 0.36 -18.79
C LEU A 26 -7.09 -0.94 -17.96
N VAL A 27 -6.04 -1.76 -17.97
CA VAL A 27 -5.86 -2.91 -17.08
C VAL A 27 -5.33 -2.42 -15.74
N ASN A 28 -5.74 -3.02 -14.61
CA ASN A 28 -5.13 -2.68 -13.33
C ASN A 28 -3.67 -3.10 -13.32
N ARG A 29 -2.82 -2.27 -12.74
CA ARG A 29 -1.38 -2.50 -12.73
C ARG A 29 -0.75 -2.06 -11.43
N VAL A 30 0.15 -2.88 -10.88
CA VAL A 30 1.11 -2.45 -9.86
C VAL A 30 2.47 -2.30 -10.56
N GLN A 31 3.05 -1.11 -10.50
CA GLN A 31 4.40 -0.86 -11.01
C GLN A 31 5.36 -0.73 -9.83
N VAL A 32 6.52 -1.37 -9.94
CA VAL A 32 7.54 -1.44 -8.91
C VAL A 32 8.85 -0.90 -9.49
N THR A 33 9.43 0.13 -8.90
CA THR A 33 10.63 0.80 -9.43
C THR A 33 11.64 1.07 -8.32
N GLY A 34 12.93 0.89 -8.60
CA GLY A 34 14.01 1.19 -7.64
C GLY A 34 14.20 0.15 -6.53
N PHE A 35 13.61 -1.05 -6.68
CA PHE A 35 13.74 -2.15 -5.73
C PHE A 35 14.67 -3.26 -6.23
N PRO A 36 15.34 -4.01 -5.34
CA PRO A 36 16.04 -5.24 -5.68
C PRO A 36 15.11 -6.29 -6.30
N GLN A 37 15.66 -7.08 -7.23
CA GLN A 37 14.92 -8.16 -7.91
C GLN A 37 14.38 -9.22 -6.94
N GLU A 38 15.02 -9.40 -5.77
CA GLU A 38 14.53 -10.34 -4.75
C GLU A 38 13.13 -9.98 -4.21
N LEU A 39 12.66 -8.74 -4.39
CA LEU A 39 11.33 -8.31 -3.94
C LEU A 39 10.22 -8.56 -4.95
N ILE A 40 10.55 -8.92 -6.18
CA ILE A 40 9.56 -9.18 -7.23
C ILE A 40 8.66 -10.37 -6.85
N ASP A 41 9.25 -11.47 -6.36
CA ASP A 41 8.49 -12.66 -5.94
C ASP A 41 7.57 -12.41 -4.73
N PRO A 42 8.05 -11.79 -3.62
CA PRO A 42 7.17 -11.39 -2.52
C PRO A 42 6.02 -10.47 -2.95
N ILE A 43 6.29 -9.46 -3.79
CA ILE A 43 5.25 -8.54 -4.26
C ILE A 43 4.24 -9.28 -5.14
N ARG A 44 4.70 -10.17 -6.03
CA ARG A 44 3.83 -11.04 -6.85
C ARG A 44 2.89 -11.86 -5.98
N GLN A 45 3.39 -12.46 -4.91
CA GLN A 45 2.58 -13.25 -3.98
C GLN A 45 1.51 -12.39 -3.28
N CYS A 46 1.85 -11.18 -2.85
CA CYS A 46 0.90 -10.25 -2.25
C CYS A 46 -0.21 -9.84 -3.23
N ILE A 47 0.10 -9.61 -4.50
CA ILE A 47 -0.90 -9.29 -5.53
C ILE A 47 -1.81 -10.50 -5.74
N ASN A 48 -1.23 -11.68 -5.97
CA ASN A 48 -2.00 -12.91 -6.22
C ASN A 48 -2.94 -13.28 -5.07
N SER A 49 -2.51 -13.07 -3.82
CA SER A 49 -3.32 -13.40 -2.63
C SER A 49 -4.45 -12.40 -2.34
N THR A 50 -4.38 -11.18 -2.88
CA THR A 50 -5.33 -10.10 -2.58
C THR A 50 -6.32 -9.83 -3.70
N VAL A 51 -5.83 -9.72 -4.94
CA VAL A 51 -6.63 -9.33 -6.11
C VAL A 51 -6.81 -10.45 -7.13
N GLY A 52 -6.06 -11.55 -6.98
CA GLY A 52 -6.14 -12.72 -7.87
C GLY A 52 -4.98 -12.79 -8.87
N PRO A 53 -5.04 -13.71 -9.85
CA PRO A 53 -3.91 -14.06 -10.68
C PRO A 53 -3.46 -12.89 -11.56
N ILE A 54 -2.14 -12.67 -11.58
CA ILE A 54 -1.48 -11.78 -12.53
C ILE A 54 -1.61 -12.36 -13.94
N GLN A 55 -2.00 -11.51 -14.89
CA GLN A 55 -2.20 -11.86 -16.29
C GLN A 55 -0.93 -11.65 -17.11
N ASN A 56 -0.16 -10.61 -16.77
CA ASN A 56 1.04 -10.26 -17.51
C ASN A 56 2.04 -9.55 -16.60
N GLU A 57 3.32 -9.77 -16.86
CA GLU A 57 4.43 -9.14 -16.18
C GLU A 57 5.36 -8.53 -17.23
N LEU A 58 5.80 -7.29 -17.02
CA LEU A 58 6.68 -6.59 -17.94
C LEU A 58 7.78 -5.88 -17.15
N ASP A 59 9.03 -6.17 -17.47
CA ASP A 59 10.18 -5.40 -16.98
C ASP A 59 10.59 -4.43 -18.09
N ASP A 60 10.41 -3.13 -17.86
CA ASP A 60 10.69 -2.07 -18.84
C ASP A 60 11.39 -0.88 -18.16
N TYR A 61 12.54 -0.48 -18.69
CA TYR A 61 13.38 0.63 -18.18
C TYR A 61 13.64 0.62 -16.66
N GLY A 62 13.76 -0.55 -16.03
CA GLY A 62 14.01 -0.68 -14.59
C GLY A 62 12.75 -0.50 -13.73
N ALA A 63 11.57 -0.57 -14.34
CA ALA A 63 10.28 -0.68 -13.68
C ALA A 63 9.63 -2.03 -14.01
N TYR A 64 9.17 -2.72 -12.97
CA TYR A 64 8.49 -3.99 -13.08
C TYR A 64 6.98 -3.82 -12.93
N ASP A 65 6.24 -4.13 -13.99
CA ASP A 65 4.80 -3.98 -14.09
C ASP A 65 4.10 -5.33 -13.89
N PHE A 66 3.25 -5.44 -12.87
CA PHE A 66 2.31 -6.54 -12.69
C PHE A 66 0.93 -6.11 -13.17
N ARG A 67 0.38 -6.78 -14.20
CA ARG A 67 -0.95 -6.49 -14.74
C ARG A 67 -1.92 -7.61 -14.38
N PHE A 68 -3.10 -7.27 -13.89
CA PHE A 68 -4.07 -8.25 -13.42
C PHE A 68 -5.51 -7.87 -13.78
N GLN A 69 -6.36 -8.89 -13.91
CA GLN A 69 -7.77 -8.69 -14.23
C GLN A 69 -8.55 -8.26 -13.00
N GLY A 70 -9.55 -7.42 -13.25
CA GLY A 70 -10.46 -6.93 -12.23
C GLY A 70 -10.85 -5.52 -12.61
N SER A 71 -11.99 -5.05 -12.12
CA SER A 71 -12.25 -3.63 -12.09
C SER A 71 -12.04 -3.22 -10.65
N LEU A 72 -10.86 -2.69 -10.34
CA LEU A 72 -10.77 -1.86 -9.13
C LEU A 72 -11.84 -0.75 -9.26
N GLN A 73 -12.19 -0.30 -10.46
CA GLN A 73 -13.23 0.72 -10.73
C GLN A 73 -14.70 0.43 -10.45
N THR A 74 -15.12 -0.73 -9.92
CA THR A 74 -16.40 -0.67 -9.18
C THR A 74 -16.24 0.05 -7.83
N MET A 75 -15.06 0.65 -7.56
CA MET A 75 -14.74 1.67 -6.55
C MET A 75 -15.69 2.89 -6.49
N LEU A 76 -16.68 3.06 -7.36
CA LEU A 76 -17.74 4.07 -7.15
C LEU A 76 -19.01 3.48 -6.50
N ASN A 77 -19.31 2.20 -6.72
CA ASN A 77 -20.63 1.63 -6.39
C ASN A 77 -20.61 0.28 -5.63
N GLN A 78 -19.46 -0.41 -5.52
CA GLN A 78 -19.38 -1.73 -4.87
C GLN A 78 -18.36 -1.75 -3.73
N THR A 79 -18.87 -2.10 -2.55
CA THR A 79 -18.15 -2.12 -1.26
C THR A 79 -17.01 -3.13 -1.21
N LYS A 80 -17.09 -4.23 -1.97
CA LYS A 80 -16.09 -5.31 -1.98
C LYS A 80 -14.78 -4.92 -2.69
N GLU A 81 -14.85 -4.25 -3.84
CA GLU A 81 -13.64 -3.89 -4.59
C GLU A 81 -12.84 -2.76 -3.91
N ARG A 82 -13.53 -1.83 -3.23
CA ARG A 82 -12.90 -0.82 -2.35
C ARG A 82 -12.12 -1.44 -1.19
N ALA A 83 -12.63 -2.54 -0.63
CA ALA A 83 -11.96 -3.27 0.44
C ALA A 83 -10.73 -4.02 -0.10
N LYS A 84 -10.83 -4.63 -1.29
CA LYS A 84 -9.69 -5.29 -1.93
C LYS A 84 -8.54 -4.33 -2.26
N SER A 85 -8.83 -3.14 -2.78
CA SER A 85 -7.81 -2.12 -3.04
C SER A 85 -7.04 -1.75 -1.77
N ARG A 86 -7.76 -1.44 -0.68
CA ARG A 86 -7.14 -1.12 0.61
C ARG A 86 -6.38 -2.30 1.19
N LYS A 87 -6.90 -3.52 1.03
CA LYS A 87 -6.22 -4.75 1.45
C LYS A 87 -4.93 -4.96 0.67
N LEU A 88 -4.93 -4.75 -0.65
CA LEU A 88 -3.73 -4.81 -1.46
C LEU A 88 -2.69 -3.79 -0.99
N THR A 89 -3.08 -2.52 -0.78
CA THR A 89 -2.18 -1.50 -0.23
C THR A 89 -1.61 -1.92 1.12
N LEU A 90 -2.44 -2.41 2.03
CA LEU A 90 -2.01 -2.87 3.35
C LEU A 90 -1.02 -4.03 3.25
N GLU A 91 -1.30 -5.04 2.42
CA GLU A 91 -0.40 -6.19 2.22
C GLU A 91 0.92 -5.78 1.57
N LEU A 92 0.91 -4.82 0.64
CA LEU A 92 2.14 -4.26 0.08
C LEU A 92 2.96 -3.55 1.17
N LEU A 93 2.35 -2.70 1.99
CA LEU A 93 3.04 -2.04 3.11
C LEU A 93 3.66 -3.06 4.08
N LYS A 94 2.90 -4.10 4.45
CA LYS A 94 3.37 -5.21 5.28
C LYS A 94 4.54 -5.95 4.62
N CYS A 95 4.42 -6.25 3.33
CA CYS A 95 5.46 -6.92 2.56
C CYS A 95 6.77 -6.11 2.53
N MET A 96 6.69 -4.82 2.22
CA MET A 96 7.86 -3.94 2.20
C MET A 96 8.52 -3.86 3.58
N LEU A 97 7.72 -3.72 4.63
CA LEU A 97 8.23 -3.67 6.01
C LEU A 97 8.92 -4.98 6.43
N ARG A 98 8.37 -6.15 6.06
CA ARG A 98 9.01 -7.47 6.30
C ARG A 98 10.38 -7.58 5.66
N HIS A 99 10.62 -6.87 4.56
CA HIS A 99 11.88 -6.89 3.83
C HIS A 99 12.77 -5.66 4.11
N GLY A 100 12.51 -4.93 5.20
CA GLY A 100 13.35 -3.82 5.64
C GLY A 100 13.17 -2.51 4.87
N TRP A 101 12.05 -2.36 4.17
CA TRP A 101 11.67 -1.12 3.49
C TRP A 101 10.61 -0.37 4.30
N THR A 102 10.93 0.85 4.70
CA THR A 102 10.03 1.69 5.49
C THR A 102 9.24 2.61 4.58
N PHE A 103 7.93 2.69 4.79
CA PHE A 103 7.07 3.64 4.08
C PHE A 103 7.41 5.08 4.47
N ILE A 104 7.61 5.94 3.47
CA ILE A 104 7.93 7.36 3.67
C ILE A 104 6.66 8.20 3.50
N GLN A 105 6.02 8.07 2.34
CA GLN A 105 4.89 8.89 1.92
C GLN A 105 4.15 8.24 0.76
N ALA A 106 2.91 8.66 0.56
CA ALA A 106 2.12 8.36 -0.63
C ALA A 106 1.66 9.67 -1.27
N THR A 107 1.70 9.73 -2.60
CA THR A 107 1.21 10.88 -3.36
C THR A 107 0.12 10.44 -4.33
N PRO A 108 -1.04 11.12 -4.35
CA PRO A 108 -2.02 10.91 -5.39
C PRO A 108 -1.48 11.49 -6.70
N THR A 109 -1.26 10.66 -7.71
CA THR A 109 -0.89 11.13 -9.05
C THR A 109 -2.17 11.33 -9.86
N MET A 110 -2.47 12.57 -10.20
CA MET A 110 -3.62 12.91 -11.04
C MET A 110 -3.17 12.93 -12.50
N GLY A 111 -3.71 12.01 -13.31
CA GLY A 111 -3.50 11.99 -14.75
C GLY A 111 -4.79 12.26 -15.51
N CYS A 112 -4.71 12.87 -16.69
CA CYS A 112 -5.88 13.30 -17.47
C CYS A 112 -6.90 12.19 -17.81
N ASN A 113 -6.52 10.90 -17.69
CA ASN A 113 -7.35 9.75 -18.04
C ASN A 113 -7.35 8.62 -16.98
N VAL A 114 -6.79 8.84 -15.79
CA VAL A 114 -6.68 7.81 -14.74
C VAL A 114 -7.33 8.30 -13.45
N VAL A 115 -8.24 7.49 -12.92
CA VAL A 115 -9.17 7.88 -11.85
C VAL A 115 -8.49 7.95 -10.48
N GLN A 116 -7.42 7.19 -10.25
CA GLN A 116 -6.62 7.28 -9.04
C GLN A 116 -5.29 6.57 -9.28
N LEU A 117 -4.19 7.27 -9.00
CA LEU A 117 -2.87 6.67 -8.87
C LEU A 117 -2.38 6.98 -7.46
N ASP A 118 -2.07 5.96 -6.69
CA ASP A 118 -1.35 6.15 -5.44
C ASP A 118 0.08 5.67 -5.68
N THR A 119 1.03 6.60 -5.68
CA THR A 119 2.46 6.29 -5.69
C THR A 119 2.96 6.32 -4.27
N MET A 120 3.40 5.17 -3.77
CA MET A 120 3.98 5.01 -2.44
C MET A 120 5.51 4.96 -2.55
N PHE A 121 6.18 5.74 -1.71
CA PHE A 121 7.64 5.81 -1.65
C PHE A 121 8.16 5.11 -0.40
N PHE A 122 9.26 4.38 -0.57
CA PHE A 122 9.88 3.57 0.46
C PHE A 122 11.38 3.82 0.53
N GLU A 123 11.93 3.80 1.74
CA GLU A 123 13.36 3.87 1.99
C GLU A 123 13.84 2.55 2.60
N GLN A 124 14.92 2.01 2.05
CA GLN A 124 15.71 0.99 2.70
C GLN A 124 16.71 1.69 3.62
N SER A 125 16.38 1.77 4.90
CA SER A 125 17.29 2.33 5.89
C SER A 125 18.37 1.30 6.24
N ALA A 126 19.63 1.74 6.24
CA ALA A 126 20.73 0.96 6.81
C ALA A 126 20.69 0.95 8.36
N GLN A 127 19.85 1.76 8.99
CA GLN A 127 19.61 1.73 10.42
C GLN A 127 18.61 0.64 10.82
N ALA A 128 18.98 -0.61 10.55
CA ALA A 128 18.46 -1.75 11.31
C ALA A 128 18.68 -1.57 12.84
N PHE A 129 19.63 -0.71 13.23
CA PHE A 129 20.02 -0.43 14.63
C PHE A 129 19.08 0.51 15.42
N ILE A 130 18.26 1.34 14.76
CA ILE A 130 17.31 2.23 15.47
C ILE A 130 15.95 1.53 15.65
N GLN A 131 15.73 0.45 14.91
CA GLN A 131 14.45 -0.22 14.82
C GLN A 131 14.12 -1.09 16.04
N GLU A 132 15.07 -1.72 16.73
CA GLU A 132 14.75 -2.64 17.87
C GLU A 132 13.85 -2.04 18.97
N LYS A 133 13.80 -0.72 19.14
CA LYS A 133 12.98 -0.05 20.16
C LYS A 133 11.62 0.48 19.63
N TYR A 134 11.43 0.58 18.32
CA TYR A 134 10.22 1.13 17.68
C TYR A 134 9.81 0.33 16.43
N LEU A 135 10.16 -0.96 16.34
CA LEU A 135 9.82 -1.86 15.24
C LEU A 135 8.30 -1.98 15.15
N LEU A 136 7.70 -1.15 14.31
CA LEU A 136 6.38 -1.41 13.77
C LEU A 136 6.41 -2.83 13.22
N LYS A 137 5.59 -3.72 13.77
CA LYS A 137 5.48 -5.07 13.21
C LYS A 137 4.51 -5.00 12.03
N PRO A 138 4.79 -5.73 10.94
CA PRO A 138 3.84 -5.87 9.84
C PRO A 138 2.43 -6.24 10.31
N ASP A 139 2.31 -7.09 11.34
CA ASP A 139 1.01 -7.56 11.83
C ASP A 139 0.28 -6.54 12.73
N GLU A 140 0.93 -5.42 13.06
CA GLU A 140 0.33 -4.29 13.77
C GLU A 140 -0.26 -3.25 12.80
N LEU A 141 0.01 -3.37 11.49
CA LEU A 141 -0.57 -2.50 10.47
C LEU A 141 -2.02 -2.90 10.18
N PHE A 142 -2.90 -1.90 10.17
CA PHE A 142 -4.31 -2.01 9.80
C PHE A 142 -4.72 -0.81 8.92
N ALA A 143 -5.87 -0.90 8.27
CA ALA A 143 -6.39 0.19 7.45
C ALA A 143 -7.77 0.66 7.92
N ILE A 144 -7.95 1.98 7.97
CA ILE A 144 -9.25 2.62 8.14
C ILE A 144 -9.59 3.36 6.85
N GLY A 145 -10.83 3.23 6.39
CA GLY A 145 -11.30 3.91 5.19
C GLY A 145 -12.72 4.41 5.35
N PHE A 146 -12.97 5.59 4.81
CA PHE A 146 -14.31 6.16 4.66
C PHE A 146 -14.88 5.77 3.30
N ASP A 147 -16.18 5.55 3.24
CA ASP A 147 -16.89 5.35 1.98
C ASP A 147 -17.99 6.39 1.77
N ASN A 148 -18.56 6.41 0.56
CA ASN A 148 -19.59 7.37 0.15
C ASN A 148 -20.99 7.09 0.72
N LYS A 149 -21.11 6.19 1.69
CA LYS A 149 -22.36 5.87 2.41
C LYS A 149 -22.21 6.15 3.90
N ASP A 150 -21.33 7.08 4.26
CA ASP A 150 -20.98 7.43 5.65
C ASP A 150 -20.58 6.21 6.49
N CYS A 151 -19.97 5.21 5.87
CA CYS A 151 -19.48 4.02 6.55
C CYS A 151 -17.97 4.11 6.77
N VAL A 152 -17.56 3.95 8.02
CA VAL A 152 -16.17 3.72 8.40
C VAL A 152 -15.88 2.22 8.31
N ARG A 153 -14.89 1.86 7.51
CA ARG A 153 -14.40 0.49 7.36
C ARG A 153 -13.07 0.36 8.08
N VAL A 154 -12.98 -0.65 8.92
CA VAL A 154 -11.74 -1.05 9.60
C VAL A 154 -11.33 -2.40 9.04
N LEU A 155 -10.09 -2.51 8.56
CA LEU A 155 -9.53 -3.71 7.93
C LEU A 155 -8.32 -4.18 8.73
N GLU A 156 -8.37 -5.45 9.15
CA GLU A 156 -7.27 -6.14 9.84
C GLU A 156 -6.77 -5.44 11.11
N ALA A 157 -7.63 -4.64 11.76
CA ALA A 157 -7.31 -4.04 13.05
C ALA A 157 -7.62 -5.02 14.18
N PRO A 158 -6.86 -4.97 15.29
CA PRO A 158 -7.22 -5.66 16.52
C PRO A 158 -8.64 -5.28 16.99
N ASP A 159 -9.35 -6.21 17.63
CA ASP A 159 -10.72 -5.98 18.12
C ASP A 159 -10.81 -4.75 19.02
N ALA A 160 -9.80 -4.53 19.88
CA ALA A 160 -9.70 -3.35 20.73
C ALA A 160 -9.73 -2.04 19.93
N ILE A 161 -9.03 -1.98 18.78
CA ILE A 161 -9.04 -0.81 17.90
C ILE A 161 -10.42 -0.63 17.24
N THR A 162 -11.06 -1.74 16.84
CA THR A 162 -12.41 -1.68 16.26
C THR A 162 -13.44 -1.15 17.26
N THR A 163 -13.34 -1.54 18.53
CA THR A 163 -14.16 -1.00 19.62
C THR A 163 -13.90 0.49 19.83
N LEU A 164 -12.64 0.91 19.90
CA LEU A 164 -12.28 2.32 20.07
C LEU A 164 -12.78 3.19 18.91
N VAL A 165 -12.66 2.73 17.66
CA VAL A 165 -13.20 3.44 16.50
C VAL A 165 -14.71 3.60 16.61
N ARG A 166 -15.42 2.55 17.03
CA ARG A 166 -16.87 2.62 17.24
C ARG A 166 -17.24 3.63 18.34
N GLU A 167 -16.56 3.57 19.47
CA GLU A 167 -16.82 4.48 20.60
C GLU A 167 -16.59 5.94 20.19
N ALA A 168 -15.48 6.23 19.51
CA ALA A 168 -15.19 7.58 19.01
C ALA A 168 -16.25 8.07 18.01
N ILE A 169 -16.77 7.20 17.14
CA ILE A 169 -17.87 7.53 16.22
C ILE A 169 -19.14 7.87 17.00
N LEU A 170 -19.50 7.07 18.00
CA LEU A 170 -20.72 7.31 18.78
C LEU A 170 -20.61 8.57 19.64
N GLU A 171 -19.43 8.86 20.19
CA GLU A 171 -19.20 10.05 21.01
C GLU A 171 -19.27 11.35 20.19
N HIS A 172 -18.66 11.39 19.00
CA HIS A 172 -18.52 12.62 18.23
C HIS A 172 -19.54 12.78 17.09
N TRP A 173 -20.10 11.68 16.58
CA TRP A 173 -21.09 11.70 15.49
C TRP A 173 -22.43 11.07 15.88
N GLY A 174 -22.57 10.48 17.07
CA GLY A 174 -23.83 9.93 17.57
C GLY A 174 -24.78 10.95 18.21
N GLY A 175 -24.46 12.25 18.13
CA GLY A 175 -25.24 13.34 18.74
C GLY A 175 -26.30 13.94 17.83
N GLU A 176 -27.56 13.73 18.23
CA GLU A 176 -28.83 14.32 17.74
C GLU A 176 -29.32 13.90 16.35
N ALA A 177 -30.18 12.88 16.35
CA ALA A 177 -31.28 12.80 15.40
C ALA A 177 -32.23 13.99 15.64
N GLY A 178 -31.97 15.11 14.96
CA GLY A 178 -32.90 16.22 14.77
C GLY A 178 -33.70 16.05 13.48
#